data_AF-A0A9Q9MM40-F1
#
_entry.id   AF-A0A9Q9MM40-F1
#
_cell.length_a   1.000
_cell.length_b   1.000
_cell.length_c   1.000
_cell.angle_alpha   90.00
_cell.angle_beta   90.00
_cell.angle_gamma   90.00
#
_symmetry.space_group_name_H-M   'P 1'
#
loop_
_entity.id
_entity.type
_entity.pdbx_description
1 polymer ?
#
loop_
_entity_poly.entity_id
_entity_poly.type
_entity_poly.pdbx_seq_one_letter_code
_entity_poly.pdbx_strand_id
1 'polypeptide(L)'
;MGPGSRGRSHKRRHRQQSVHRRTPHRRAPSTAAGPPGLFAAVVGEVDPLLRRILGGPAALVPDDDPTDAEFAGAAFVSMAALTIGDPMARVTPGGTLEAVLLSDVIPSFERAGTPMAPAVVLGLGSVAGGRVAAAAAAAVERMVAAGAHRPVWSPELAGPLRAGGCHRLVAADGTPVGLGFSVARAGWTRSVECYLDRTDGRLIRTYLTFLVGVGSPAHEQQLGVRRHLHEAIRAVREDVPATGFRALVEDALERSDAHDRHRPTPLIDPFVFAGDHLPSPIDDAPVSPLTRTVTPLLRAWMRSLPREVRRLQ
;
A
#
# COMPACT_ATOMS: atom_id res chain seq x y z
N MET A 1 35.97 58.61 -6.18
CA MET A 1 37.33 58.87 -6.73
C MET A 1 38.32 58.05 -5.95
N GLY A 2 39.20 57.32 -6.65
CA GLY A 2 40.26 56.48 -6.05
C GLY A 2 40.35 55.09 -6.71
N PRO A 3 41.08 54.96 -7.82
CA PRO A 3 41.33 53.68 -8.50
C PRO A 3 42.58 52.98 -7.95
N GLY A 4 42.66 51.66 -8.08
CA GLY A 4 43.83 50.88 -7.63
C GLY A 4 43.96 49.55 -8.37
N SER A 5 44.36 49.61 -9.64
CA SER A 5 44.79 48.48 -10.46
C SER A 5 46.30 48.27 -10.32
N ARG A 6 46.74 47.01 -10.16
CA ARG A 6 47.83 46.32 -10.91
C ARG A 6 48.55 45.23 -10.10
N GLY A 7 48.31 43.98 -10.50
CA GLY A 7 49.34 43.19 -11.19
C GLY A 7 50.14 42.13 -10.40
N ARG A 8 50.58 41.13 -11.19
CA ARG A 8 51.52 40.01 -10.95
C ARG A 8 50.87 38.72 -10.43
N SER A 9 51.22 37.52 -10.88
CA SER A 9 52.21 37.04 -11.85
C SER A 9 51.91 35.55 -12.11
N HIS A 10 51.95 35.11 -13.37
CA HIS A 10 51.95 33.69 -13.72
C HIS A 10 53.25 33.00 -13.28
N LYS A 11 53.15 31.83 -12.64
CA LYS A 11 54.25 30.85 -12.59
C LYS A 11 53.75 29.39 -12.62
N ARG A 12 54.09 28.75 -13.74
CA ARG A 12 54.60 27.37 -13.93
C ARG A 12 53.83 26.16 -13.34
N ARG A 13 53.31 25.38 -14.31
CA ARG A 13 53.37 23.92 -14.47
C ARG A 13 53.98 23.12 -13.31
N HIS A 14 53.20 22.17 -12.79
CA HIS A 14 53.71 20.84 -12.47
C HIS A 14 52.76 19.76 -12.98
N ARG A 15 53.31 18.94 -13.87
CA ARG A 15 52.76 17.70 -14.41
C ARG A 15 52.88 16.68 -13.27
N GLN A 16 51.76 16.21 -12.72
CA GLN A 16 51.74 15.02 -11.86
C GLN A 16 50.89 13.96 -12.54
N GLN A 17 51.59 12.93 -13.02
CA GLN A 17 51.03 11.65 -13.42
C GLN A 17 50.49 10.96 -12.16
N SER A 18 49.17 10.98 -11.98
CA SER A 18 48.52 10.07 -11.04
C SER A 18 48.20 8.77 -11.78
N VAL A 19 49.04 7.77 -11.53
CA VAL A 19 48.86 6.36 -11.87
C VAL A 19 47.45 5.91 -11.46
N HIS A 20 46.60 5.59 -12.44
CA HIS A 20 45.34 4.88 -12.20
C HIS A 20 45.66 3.45 -11.76
N ARG A 21 45.79 3.29 -10.44
CA ARG A 21 45.79 2.00 -9.76
C ARG A 21 44.40 1.38 -9.96
N ARG A 22 44.26 0.54 -10.98
CA ARG A 22 43.09 -0.33 -11.17
C ARG A 22 42.94 -1.21 -9.94
N THR A 23 41.99 -0.88 -9.08
CA THR A 23 41.43 -1.82 -8.10
C THR A 23 40.80 -2.98 -8.87
N PRO A 24 41.19 -4.25 -8.60
CA PRO A 24 40.48 -5.38 -9.18
C PRO A 24 39.10 -5.43 -8.53
N HIS A 25 38.06 -5.08 -9.29
CA HIS A 25 36.70 -5.49 -8.97
C HIS A 25 36.67 -7.01 -8.99
N ARG A 26 36.81 -7.60 -7.81
CA ARG A 26 36.55 -9.01 -7.54
C ARG A 26 35.07 -9.25 -7.81
N ARG A 27 34.72 -9.63 -9.04
CA ARG A 27 33.41 -10.19 -9.38
C ARG A 27 33.18 -11.36 -8.44
N ALA A 28 32.17 -11.24 -7.59
CA ALA A 28 31.64 -12.38 -6.87
C ALA A 28 31.24 -13.47 -7.89
N PRO A 29 31.48 -14.75 -7.59
CA PRO A 29 31.03 -15.83 -8.45
C PRO A 29 29.51 -15.75 -8.55
N SER A 30 29.03 -15.58 -9.78
CA SER A 30 27.64 -15.75 -10.17
C SER A 30 27.25 -17.18 -9.85
N THR A 31 26.71 -17.42 -8.65
CA THR A 31 25.95 -18.63 -8.36
C THR A 31 24.82 -18.72 -9.38
N ALA A 32 24.83 -19.80 -10.16
CA ALA A 32 23.80 -20.13 -11.13
C ALA A 32 22.42 -19.86 -10.52
N ALA A 33 21.68 -18.94 -11.12
CA ALA A 33 20.30 -18.70 -10.76
C ALA A 33 19.53 -20.01 -10.97
N GLY A 34 18.97 -20.57 -9.89
CA GLY A 34 17.94 -21.58 -10.01
C GLY A 34 16.78 -21.05 -10.87
N PRO A 35 15.89 -21.93 -11.37
CA PRO A 35 14.74 -21.49 -12.14
C PRO A 35 13.99 -20.39 -11.37
N PRO A 36 13.57 -19.29 -12.02
CA PRO A 36 12.79 -18.26 -11.34
C PRO A 36 11.55 -18.90 -10.73
N GLY A 37 11.30 -18.63 -9.44
CA GLY A 37 10.05 -19.04 -8.80
C GLY A 37 8.84 -18.46 -9.55
N LEU A 38 7.65 -19.04 -9.34
CA LEU A 38 6.40 -18.63 -9.99
C LEU A 38 6.19 -17.10 -9.93
N PHE A 39 6.48 -16.49 -8.78
CA PHE A 39 6.41 -15.05 -8.61
C PHE A 39 7.48 -14.30 -9.41
N ALA A 40 8.69 -14.82 -9.57
CA ALA A 40 9.74 -14.17 -10.36
C ALA A 40 9.44 -14.19 -11.86
N ALA A 41 8.74 -15.22 -12.36
CA ALA A 41 8.23 -15.25 -13.73
C ALA A 41 7.10 -14.22 -13.94
N VAL A 42 6.14 -14.15 -13.00
CA VAL A 42 5.08 -13.14 -13.01
C VAL A 42 5.67 -11.74 -12.86
N VAL A 43 6.61 -11.53 -11.93
CA VAL A 43 7.35 -10.27 -11.74
C VAL A 43 8.18 -9.89 -12.96
N GLY A 44 8.65 -10.83 -13.77
CA GLY A 44 9.27 -10.52 -15.06
C GLY A 44 8.30 -9.82 -16.02
N GLU A 45 7.02 -10.20 -16.00
CA GLU A 45 5.94 -9.51 -16.73
C GLU A 45 5.39 -8.28 -15.98
N VAL A 46 5.47 -8.28 -14.64
CA VAL A 46 5.17 -7.11 -13.80
C VAL A 46 6.33 -6.12 -13.79
N ASP A 47 7.52 -6.43 -14.31
CA ASP A 47 8.71 -5.56 -14.28
C ASP A 47 8.44 -4.18 -14.92
N PRO A 48 7.69 -4.03 -16.02
CA PRO A 48 7.28 -2.72 -16.52
C PRO A 48 6.30 -2.00 -15.58
N LEU A 49 5.37 -2.72 -14.96
CA LEU A 49 4.40 -2.16 -14.01
C LEU A 49 5.09 -1.77 -12.69
N LEU A 50 6.00 -2.60 -12.18
CA LEU A 50 6.91 -2.33 -11.08
C LEU A 50 7.79 -1.15 -11.44
N ARG A 51 8.51 -1.14 -12.56
CA ARG A 51 9.27 0.03 -13.01
C ARG A 51 8.41 1.28 -13.24
N ARG A 52 7.10 1.17 -13.42
CA ARG A 52 6.19 2.32 -13.49
C ARG A 52 5.71 2.79 -12.12
N ILE A 53 5.41 1.87 -11.21
CA ILE A 53 5.08 2.11 -9.80
C ILE A 53 6.33 2.61 -9.03
N LEU A 54 7.50 2.12 -9.41
CA LEU A 54 8.79 2.25 -8.73
C LEU A 54 9.78 3.17 -9.47
N GLY A 55 9.50 3.50 -10.74
CA GLY A 55 10.34 4.37 -11.59
C GLY A 55 9.61 5.58 -12.15
N GLY A 56 8.37 5.84 -11.69
CA GLY A 56 7.80 7.18 -11.78
C GLY A 56 8.65 8.18 -10.99
N PRO A 57 8.60 9.50 -11.31
CA PRO A 57 9.42 10.53 -10.66
C PRO A 57 9.18 10.70 -9.14
N ALA A 58 8.23 9.96 -8.56
CA ALA A 58 7.99 9.84 -7.12
C ALA A 58 8.33 8.42 -6.64
N ALA A 59 9.58 7.99 -6.82
CA ALA A 59 10.08 6.79 -6.13
C ALA A 59 9.83 6.96 -4.63
N LEU A 60 9.40 5.90 -3.93
CA LEU A 60 9.25 5.93 -2.47
C LEU A 60 10.55 6.45 -1.84
N VAL A 61 10.56 7.71 -1.45
CA VAL A 61 11.70 8.40 -0.84
C VAL A 61 11.75 7.91 0.61
N PRO A 62 12.95 7.75 1.20
CA PRO A 62 13.09 7.45 2.62
C PRO A 62 12.31 8.35 3.58
N ASP A 63 11.93 9.55 3.13
CA ASP A 63 11.17 10.57 3.86
C ASP A 63 9.64 10.50 3.61
N ASP A 64 9.15 9.50 2.88
CA ASP A 64 7.73 9.37 2.54
C ASP A 64 6.85 8.94 3.72
N ASP A 65 5.53 9.02 3.54
CA ASP A 65 4.57 8.61 4.55
C ASP A 65 4.63 7.08 4.75
N PRO A 66 4.69 6.55 5.99
CA PRO A 66 4.63 5.11 6.24
C PRO A 66 3.40 4.44 5.62
N THR A 67 2.33 5.19 5.38
CA THR A 67 1.11 4.69 4.74
C THR A 67 1.32 4.34 3.27
N ASP A 68 2.20 5.03 2.55
CA ASP A 68 2.50 4.74 1.15
C ASP A 68 3.21 3.38 1.02
N ALA A 69 4.07 3.05 1.98
CA ALA A 69 4.66 1.73 2.09
C ALA A 69 3.61 0.64 2.36
N GLU A 70 2.64 0.89 3.25
CA GLU A 70 1.54 -0.07 3.47
C GLU A 70 0.67 -0.26 2.23
N PHE A 71 0.40 0.82 1.49
CA PHE A 71 -0.34 0.75 0.23
C PHE A 71 0.42 -0.09 -0.81
N ALA A 72 1.73 0.15 -0.96
CA ALA A 72 2.59 -0.67 -1.80
C ALA A 72 2.56 -2.13 -1.35
N GLY A 73 2.74 -2.39 -0.05
CA GLY A 73 2.64 -3.72 0.55
C GLY A 73 1.31 -4.43 0.24
N ALA A 74 0.20 -3.71 0.34
CA ALA A 74 -1.12 -4.24 0.00
C ALA A 74 -1.25 -4.58 -1.48
N ALA A 75 -0.69 -3.76 -2.38
CA ALA A 75 -0.63 -4.08 -3.80
C ALA A 75 0.15 -5.38 -4.07
N PHE A 76 1.28 -5.60 -3.38
CA PHE A 76 2.02 -6.87 -3.52
C PHE A 76 1.28 -8.07 -2.94
N VAL A 77 0.55 -7.90 -1.85
CA VAL A 77 -0.33 -8.97 -1.32
C VAL A 77 -1.41 -9.30 -2.34
N SER A 78 -2.07 -8.32 -2.96
CA SER A 78 -3.08 -8.54 -3.99
C SER A 78 -2.50 -9.18 -5.26
N MET A 79 -1.29 -8.79 -5.68
CA MET A 79 -0.60 -9.43 -6.82
C MET A 79 -0.22 -10.89 -6.53
N ALA A 80 0.26 -11.19 -5.32
CA ALA A 80 0.53 -12.56 -4.90
C ALA A 80 -0.76 -13.40 -4.84
N ALA A 81 -1.86 -12.81 -4.36
CA ALA A 81 -3.19 -13.43 -4.34
C ALA A 81 -3.67 -13.79 -5.76
N LEU A 82 -3.51 -12.87 -6.72
CA LEU A 82 -3.79 -13.13 -8.13
C LEU A 82 -2.92 -14.25 -8.71
N THR A 83 -1.64 -14.31 -8.34
CA THR A 83 -0.69 -15.31 -8.82
C THR A 83 -1.09 -16.73 -8.39
N ILE A 84 -1.71 -16.87 -7.22
CA ILE A 84 -2.21 -18.18 -6.74
C ILE A 84 -3.64 -18.48 -7.22
N GLY A 85 -4.20 -17.65 -8.09
CA GLY A 85 -5.54 -17.85 -8.65
C GLY A 85 -6.70 -17.47 -7.72
N ASP A 86 -6.43 -16.79 -6.61
CA ASP A 86 -7.45 -16.32 -5.66
C ASP A 86 -7.22 -14.82 -5.36
N PRO A 87 -7.83 -13.90 -6.13
CA PRO A 87 -7.65 -12.46 -6.00
C PRO A 87 -7.97 -11.92 -4.59
N MET A 88 -8.84 -12.61 -3.85
CA MET A 88 -9.33 -12.19 -2.53
C MET A 88 -8.78 -13.04 -1.39
N ALA A 89 -7.78 -13.88 -1.68
CA ALA A 89 -7.07 -14.70 -0.70
C ALA A 89 -6.67 -13.88 0.53
N ARG A 90 -6.88 -14.48 1.70
CA ARG A 90 -6.45 -13.92 2.98
C ARG A 90 -5.07 -14.47 3.31
N VAL A 91 -4.21 -13.64 3.89
CA VAL A 91 -2.99 -14.13 4.51
C VAL A 91 -3.40 -14.86 5.79
N THR A 92 -3.36 -16.19 5.75
CA THR A 92 -3.65 -17.07 6.89
C THR A 92 -2.39 -17.84 7.28
N PRO A 93 -2.18 -18.14 8.58
CA PRO A 93 -1.05 -18.96 9.01
C PRO A 93 -1.06 -20.32 8.32
N GLY A 94 0.04 -20.67 7.64
CA GLY A 94 0.21 -21.90 6.88
C GLY A 94 -0.50 -21.93 5.52
N GLY A 95 -1.17 -20.84 5.11
CA GLY A 95 -1.87 -20.76 3.84
C GLY A 95 -0.95 -20.55 2.64
N THR A 96 -1.45 -20.85 1.44
CA THR A 96 -0.71 -20.71 0.17
C THR A 96 -0.20 -19.27 -0.06
N LEU A 97 -1.04 -18.26 0.25
CA LEU A 97 -0.62 -16.86 0.11
C LEU A 97 0.54 -16.51 1.04
N GLU A 98 0.49 -16.94 2.31
CA GLU A 98 1.61 -16.75 3.25
C GLU A 98 2.88 -17.42 2.73
N ALA A 99 2.77 -18.64 2.19
CA ALA A 99 3.90 -19.37 1.63
C ALA A 99 4.57 -18.61 0.48
N VAL A 100 3.79 -18.12 -0.49
CA VAL A 100 4.32 -17.34 -1.63
C VAL A 100 4.99 -16.05 -1.18
N LEU A 101 4.38 -15.34 -0.21
CA LEU A 101 4.99 -14.12 0.34
C LEU A 101 6.36 -14.38 0.98
N LEU A 102 6.49 -15.50 1.71
CA LEU A 102 7.70 -15.88 2.43
C LEU A 102 8.79 -16.48 1.52
N SER A 103 8.42 -17.37 0.59
CA SER A 103 9.39 -18.10 -0.24
C SER A 103 9.84 -17.30 -1.46
N ASP A 104 8.96 -16.45 -1.99
CA ASP A 104 9.18 -15.85 -3.30
C ASP A 104 9.21 -14.32 -3.24
N VAL A 105 8.19 -13.68 -2.64
CA VAL A 105 8.05 -12.21 -2.70
C VAL A 105 9.16 -11.50 -1.92
N ILE A 106 9.27 -11.76 -0.62
CA ILE A 106 10.29 -11.11 0.24
C ILE A 106 11.71 -11.38 -0.29
N PRO A 107 12.11 -12.64 -0.60
CA PRO A 107 13.46 -12.91 -1.11
C PRO A 107 13.73 -12.25 -2.47
N SER A 108 12.72 -12.00 -3.28
CA SER A 108 12.90 -11.30 -4.57
C SER A 108 13.26 -9.83 -4.37
N PHE A 109 12.66 -9.15 -3.39
CA PHE A 109 13.07 -7.79 -3.02
C PHE A 109 14.49 -7.72 -2.47
N GLU A 110 14.87 -8.68 -1.62
CA GLU A 110 16.24 -8.74 -1.07
C GLU A 110 17.28 -8.90 -2.17
N ARG A 111 17.01 -9.78 -3.15
CA ARG A 111 17.92 -10.00 -4.28
C ARG A 111 17.98 -8.81 -5.24
N ALA A 112 16.85 -8.12 -5.45
CA ALA A 112 16.80 -6.96 -6.33
C ALA A 112 17.62 -5.78 -5.79
N GLY A 113 17.71 -5.62 -4.45
CA GLY A 113 18.56 -4.63 -3.82
C GLY A 113 18.24 -3.18 -4.20
N THR A 114 16.98 -2.89 -4.55
CA THR A 114 16.57 -1.54 -4.94
C THR A 114 16.47 -0.62 -3.73
N PRO A 115 16.66 0.72 -3.87
CA PRO A 115 16.60 1.66 -2.75
C PRO A 115 15.28 1.63 -1.96
N MET A 116 14.20 1.23 -2.59
CA MET A 116 12.85 1.17 -2.04
C MET A 116 12.43 -0.21 -1.51
N ALA A 117 13.23 -1.25 -1.77
CA ALA A 117 12.95 -2.59 -1.29
C ALA A 117 12.72 -2.65 0.24
N PRO A 118 13.48 -1.94 1.09
CA PRO A 118 13.21 -1.89 2.52
C PRO A 118 11.81 -1.35 2.86
N ALA A 119 11.40 -0.25 2.22
CA ALA A 119 10.10 0.38 2.47
C ALA A 119 8.95 -0.56 2.09
N VAL A 120 9.01 -1.12 0.88
CA VAL A 120 7.96 -2.03 0.38
C VAL A 120 7.86 -3.30 1.21
N VAL A 121 9.00 -3.89 1.61
CA VAL A 121 9.01 -5.10 2.44
C VAL A 121 8.47 -4.84 3.84
N LEU A 122 8.80 -3.69 4.46
CA LEU A 122 8.20 -3.29 5.74
C LEU A 122 6.68 -3.11 5.62
N GLY A 123 6.22 -2.44 4.56
CA GLY A 123 4.80 -2.26 4.27
C GLY A 123 4.08 -3.59 4.06
N LEU A 124 4.66 -4.51 3.29
CA LEU A 124 4.17 -5.88 3.10
C LEU A 124 4.05 -6.60 4.44
N GLY A 125 5.07 -6.50 5.29
CA GLY A 125 5.08 -7.05 6.64
C GLY A 125 3.95 -6.49 7.51
N SER A 126 3.72 -5.17 7.48
CA SER A 126 2.63 -4.50 8.21
C SER A 126 1.26 -5.02 7.78
N VAL A 127 1.04 -5.13 6.47
CA VAL A 127 -0.24 -5.59 5.90
C VAL A 127 -0.49 -7.08 6.19
N ALA A 128 0.48 -7.93 5.89
CA ALA A 128 0.33 -9.37 6.06
C ALA A 128 0.33 -9.79 7.55
N GLY A 129 1.15 -9.16 8.40
CA GLY A 129 1.34 -9.51 9.80
C GLY A 129 1.98 -10.89 10.02
N GLY A 130 1.92 -11.40 11.26
CA GLY A 130 2.32 -12.76 11.59
C GLY A 130 3.77 -13.11 11.20
N ARG A 131 3.97 -14.29 10.61
CA ARG A 131 5.31 -14.74 10.18
C ARG A 131 5.86 -13.89 9.04
N VAL A 132 4.99 -13.36 8.18
CA VAL A 132 5.40 -12.45 7.09
C VAL A 132 6.00 -11.16 7.66
N ALA A 133 5.41 -10.58 8.71
CA ALA A 133 5.97 -9.41 9.37
C ALA A 133 7.37 -9.68 9.95
N ALA A 134 7.55 -10.81 10.63
CA ALA A 134 8.84 -11.20 11.19
C ALA A 134 9.90 -11.43 10.09
N ALA A 135 9.52 -12.12 9.01
CA ALA A 135 10.41 -12.36 7.87
C ALA A 135 10.78 -11.07 7.14
N ALA A 136 9.81 -10.16 6.95
CA ALA A 136 10.01 -8.86 6.35
C ALA A 136 10.98 -8.00 7.17
N ALA A 137 10.81 -7.93 8.49
CA ALA A 137 11.74 -7.23 9.37
C ALA A 137 13.15 -7.80 9.27
N ALA A 138 13.30 -9.12 9.34
CA ALA A 138 14.60 -9.79 9.21
C ALA A 138 15.25 -9.57 7.83
N ALA A 139 14.45 -9.55 6.76
CA ALA A 139 14.91 -9.23 5.41
C ALA A 139 15.43 -7.80 5.31
N VAL A 140 14.71 -6.84 5.88
CA VAL A 140 15.14 -5.43 5.92
C VAL A 140 16.44 -5.27 6.71
N GLU A 141 16.62 -5.95 7.84
CA GLU A 141 17.91 -5.94 8.55
C GLU A 141 19.06 -6.43 7.66
N ARG A 142 18.86 -7.50 6.89
CA ARG A 142 19.87 -8.00 5.94
C ARG A 142 20.15 -7.01 4.82
N MET A 143 19.12 -6.37 4.26
CA MET A 143 19.29 -5.33 3.24
C MET A 143 20.08 -4.13 3.79
N VAL A 144 19.77 -3.68 5.00
CA VAL A 144 20.47 -2.56 5.65
C VAL A 144 21.93 -2.92 5.94
N ALA A 145 22.19 -4.14 6.43
CA ALA A 145 23.55 -4.65 6.60
C ALA A 145 24.33 -4.73 5.27
N ALA A 146 23.63 -4.93 4.15
CA ALA A 146 24.19 -4.88 2.80
C ALA A 146 24.33 -3.45 2.23
N GLY A 147 23.96 -2.41 3.00
CA GLY A 147 24.12 -1.00 2.63
C GLY A 147 22.86 -0.31 2.13
N ALA A 148 21.69 -0.95 2.16
CA ALA A 148 20.43 -0.29 1.86
C ALA A 148 20.06 0.75 2.94
N HIS A 149 19.34 1.79 2.54
CA HIS A 149 18.88 2.80 3.47
C HIS A 149 17.65 2.31 4.26
N ARG A 150 17.64 2.50 5.58
CA ARG A 150 16.47 2.24 6.42
C ARG A 150 15.54 3.45 6.40
N PRO A 151 14.25 3.32 6.03
CA PRO A 151 13.30 4.42 6.11
C PRO A 151 13.19 4.96 7.54
N VAL A 152 13.18 6.29 7.71
CA VAL A 152 13.17 6.94 9.02
C VAL A 152 11.89 6.64 9.82
N TRP A 153 10.76 6.50 9.12
CA TRP A 153 9.46 6.13 9.66
C TRP A 153 9.34 4.63 9.98
N SER A 154 10.34 3.80 9.68
CA SER A 154 10.26 2.34 9.92
C SER A 154 9.86 1.93 11.35
N PRO A 155 10.28 2.63 12.43
CA PRO A 155 9.80 2.33 13.79
C PRO A 155 8.31 2.61 13.99
N GLU A 156 7.74 3.52 13.20
CA GLU A 156 6.32 3.87 13.27
C GLU A 156 5.45 2.68 12.83
N LEU A 157 5.85 1.96 11.76
CA LEU A 157 5.12 0.78 11.30
C LEU A 157 5.12 -0.36 12.32
N ALA A 158 6.19 -0.47 13.11
CA ALA A 158 6.28 -1.46 14.18
C ALA A 158 5.37 -1.16 15.38
N GLY A 159 4.88 0.08 15.50
CA GLY A 159 3.93 0.48 16.53
C GLY A 159 2.55 -0.17 16.36
N PRO A 160 1.80 -0.37 17.45
CA PRO A 160 0.45 -0.90 17.37
C PRO A 160 -0.51 0.10 16.69
N LEU A 161 -1.37 -0.41 15.81
CA LEU A 161 -2.53 0.33 15.30
C LEU A 161 -3.61 0.41 16.37
N ARG A 162 -4.14 1.61 16.61
CA ARG A 162 -5.28 1.87 17.50
C ARG A 162 -6.48 2.27 16.66
N ALA A 163 -7.59 1.57 16.82
CA ALA A 163 -8.85 1.98 16.21
C ALA A 163 -9.37 3.27 16.85
N GLY A 164 -9.83 4.19 16.01
CA GLY A 164 -10.58 5.38 16.40
C GLY A 164 -12.08 5.17 16.22
N GLY A 165 -12.82 6.27 15.98
CA GLY A 165 -14.28 6.22 15.81
C GLY A 165 -14.70 5.43 14.58
N CYS A 166 -15.76 4.62 14.74
CA CYS A 166 -16.41 3.84 13.69
C CYS A 166 -17.83 4.36 13.46
N HIS A 167 -18.25 4.44 12.20
CA HIS A 167 -19.58 4.90 11.82
C HIS A 167 -20.08 4.20 10.55
N ARG A 168 -21.39 4.24 10.35
CA ARG A 168 -22.04 3.89 9.09
C ARG A 168 -22.73 5.13 8.52
N LEU A 169 -22.86 5.14 7.20
CA LEU A 169 -23.67 6.11 6.47
C LEU A 169 -24.97 5.44 6.05
N VAL A 170 -26.09 6.07 6.36
CA VAL A 170 -27.43 5.54 6.11
C VAL A 170 -28.19 6.52 5.24
N ALA A 171 -28.68 6.07 4.08
CA ALA A 171 -29.52 6.90 3.20
C ALA A 171 -30.87 7.23 3.85
N ALA A 172 -31.62 8.16 3.27
CA ALA A 172 -32.90 8.62 3.80
C ALA A 172 -33.96 7.51 3.96
N ASP A 173 -33.84 6.40 3.23
CA ASP A 173 -34.72 5.23 3.31
C ASP A 173 -34.26 4.18 4.36
N GLY A 174 -33.20 4.47 5.12
CA GLY A 174 -32.63 3.55 6.10
C GLY A 174 -31.60 2.57 5.55
N THR A 175 -31.30 2.61 4.24
CA THR A 175 -30.34 1.69 3.62
C THR A 175 -28.90 2.08 3.96
N PRO A 176 -28.05 1.16 4.46
CA PRO A 176 -26.62 1.43 4.61
C PRO A 176 -25.96 1.66 3.25
N VAL A 177 -25.26 2.78 3.11
CA VAL A 177 -24.57 3.19 1.86
C VAL A 177 -23.07 3.36 2.06
N GLY A 178 -22.59 3.32 3.29
CA GLY A 178 -21.17 3.40 3.58
C GLY A 178 -20.78 3.02 5.00
N LEU A 179 -19.50 2.76 5.18
CA LEU A 179 -18.85 2.37 6.42
C LEU A 179 -17.57 3.18 6.57
N GLY A 180 -17.36 3.88 7.68
CA GLY A 180 -16.16 4.65 7.91
C GLY A 180 -15.53 4.37 9.27
N PHE A 181 -14.20 4.37 9.32
CA PHE A 181 -13.46 4.28 10.57
C PHE A 181 -12.13 5.01 10.48
N SER A 182 -11.52 5.25 11.64
CA SER A 182 -10.18 5.82 11.74
C SER A 182 -9.22 4.86 12.45
N VAL A 183 -7.93 4.98 12.15
CA VAL A 183 -6.84 4.30 12.84
C VAL A 183 -5.75 5.29 13.16
N ALA A 184 -5.09 5.11 14.30
CA ALA A 184 -3.96 5.92 14.72
C ALA A 184 -2.75 5.03 15.05
N ARG A 185 -1.55 5.49 14.67
CA ARG A 185 -0.28 4.85 15.01
C ARG A 185 0.82 5.92 15.00
N ALA A 186 1.76 5.83 15.95
CA ALA A 186 2.94 6.68 16.01
C ALA A 186 2.71 8.20 15.77
N GLY A 187 1.60 8.75 16.26
CA GLY A 187 1.27 10.17 16.14
C GLY A 187 0.49 10.57 14.89
N TRP A 188 0.35 9.69 13.90
CA TRP A 188 -0.54 9.91 12.77
C TRP A 188 -1.91 9.26 12.97
N THR A 189 -2.91 9.82 12.29
CA THR A 189 -4.28 9.29 12.21
C THR A 189 -4.73 9.24 10.75
N ARG A 190 -5.36 8.13 10.37
CA ARG A 190 -5.87 7.86 9.02
C ARG A 190 -7.34 7.51 9.11
N SER A 191 -8.12 7.90 8.10
CA SER A 191 -9.54 7.55 8.01
C SER A 191 -9.82 6.85 6.69
N VAL A 192 -10.65 5.81 6.76
CA VAL A 192 -11.17 5.08 5.61
C VAL A 192 -12.66 5.29 5.56
N GLU A 193 -13.18 5.50 4.36
CA GLU A 193 -14.61 5.48 4.07
C GLU A 193 -14.87 4.54 2.90
N CYS A 194 -15.63 3.51 3.17
CA CYS A 194 -16.07 2.47 2.25
C CYS A 194 -17.50 2.79 1.82
N TYR A 195 -17.83 2.59 0.54
CA TYR A 195 -19.19 2.71 0.02
C TYR A 195 -19.71 1.34 -0.38
N LEU A 196 -20.98 1.12 -0.07
CA LEU A 196 -21.67 -0.15 -0.26
C LEU A 196 -22.67 -0.03 -1.40
N ASP A 197 -22.79 -1.07 -2.23
CA ASP A 197 -23.92 -1.21 -3.16
C ASP A 197 -25.23 -1.29 -2.37
N ARG A 198 -26.27 -0.56 -2.79
CA ARG A 198 -27.55 -0.55 -2.06
C ARG A 198 -28.36 -1.83 -2.24
N THR A 199 -28.11 -2.57 -3.32
CA THR A 199 -28.88 -3.76 -3.69
C THR A 199 -28.42 -4.98 -2.89
N ASP A 200 -27.11 -5.17 -2.77
CA ASP A 200 -26.52 -6.36 -2.17
C ASP A 200 -25.56 -6.07 -1.02
N GLY A 201 -25.30 -4.81 -0.67
CA GLY A 201 -24.45 -4.42 0.46
C GLY A 201 -22.96 -4.71 0.26
N ARG A 202 -22.51 -5.07 -0.94
CA ARG A 202 -21.10 -5.33 -1.22
C ARG A 202 -20.28 -4.05 -1.23
N LEU A 203 -19.00 -4.14 -0.93
CA LEU A 203 -18.06 -3.03 -1.05
C LEU A 203 -17.83 -2.70 -2.54
N ILE A 204 -18.25 -1.53 -2.99
CA ILE A 204 -18.05 -1.06 -4.37
C ILE A 204 -16.81 -0.16 -4.49
N ARG A 205 -16.55 0.64 -3.46
CA ARG A 205 -15.52 1.67 -3.48
C ARG A 205 -14.93 1.90 -2.10
N THR A 206 -13.62 2.13 -2.04
CA THR A 206 -12.93 2.52 -0.82
C THR A 206 -12.21 3.84 -1.05
N TYR A 207 -12.49 4.82 -0.20
CA TYR A 207 -11.77 6.08 -0.12
C TYR A 207 -10.88 6.09 1.11
N LEU A 208 -9.60 6.23 0.83
CA LEU A 208 -8.56 6.38 1.82
C LEU A 208 -8.31 7.88 1.99
N THR A 209 -8.80 8.47 3.09
CA THR A 209 -8.59 9.90 3.38
C THR A 209 -7.18 10.07 3.95
N PHE A 210 -6.18 9.98 3.08
CA PHE A 210 -4.76 10.19 3.41
C PHE A 210 -3.80 10.23 2.23
N LEU A 211 -4.20 9.89 0.99
CA LEU A 211 -3.29 9.93 -0.16
C LEU A 211 -2.83 11.36 -0.54
N VAL A 212 -3.31 12.37 0.19
CA VAL A 212 -2.94 13.76 -0.03
C VAL A 212 -2.75 14.42 1.32
N GLY A 213 -1.60 15.07 1.53
CA GLY A 213 -1.25 15.73 2.78
C GLY A 213 -2.38 16.66 3.26
N VAL A 214 -2.65 16.67 4.57
CA VAL A 214 -3.70 17.51 5.15
C VAL A 214 -3.48 18.97 4.72
N GLY A 215 -4.52 19.60 4.16
CA GLY A 215 -4.47 20.96 3.63
C GLY A 215 -3.90 21.11 2.22
N SER A 216 -3.59 20.01 1.52
CA SER A 216 -3.25 20.05 0.10
C SER A 216 -4.50 20.21 -0.80
N PRO A 217 -4.36 20.75 -2.02
CA PRO A 217 -5.49 20.89 -2.95
C PRO A 217 -6.24 19.58 -3.23
N ALA A 218 -5.53 18.46 -3.36
CA ALA A 218 -6.19 17.18 -3.58
C ALA A 218 -6.82 16.60 -2.29
N HIS A 219 -6.36 16.99 -1.08
CA HIS A 219 -7.08 16.71 0.16
C HIS A 219 -8.41 17.47 0.20
N GLU A 220 -8.40 18.76 -0.15
CA GLU A 220 -9.62 19.59 -0.23
C GLU A 220 -10.59 19.08 -1.30
N GLN A 221 -10.08 18.69 -2.47
CA GLN A 221 -10.88 18.06 -3.52
C GLN A 221 -11.53 16.76 -3.02
N GLN A 222 -10.78 15.91 -2.31
CA GLN A 222 -11.31 14.68 -1.75
C GLN A 222 -12.40 14.94 -0.71
N LEU A 223 -12.21 15.93 0.17
CA LEU A 223 -13.25 16.37 1.11
C LEU A 223 -14.49 16.92 0.40
N GLY A 224 -14.29 17.67 -0.69
CA GLY A 224 -15.36 18.19 -1.54
C GLY A 224 -16.18 17.07 -2.18
N VAL A 225 -15.51 16.07 -2.76
CA VAL A 225 -16.18 14.88 -3.33
C VAL A 225 -16.96 14.12 -2.26
N ARG A 226 -16.38 13.91 -1.07
CA ARG A 226 -17.07 13.24 0.05
C ARG A 226 -18.32 14.01 0.48
N ARG A 227 -18.20 15.33 0.67
CA ARG A 227 -19.33 16.18 1.05
C ARG A 227 -20.43 16.13 -0.01
N HIS A 228 -20.06 16.28 -1.28
CA HIS A 228 -21.00 16.19 -2.39
C HIS A 228 -21.70 14.84 -2.45
N LEU A 229 -20.98 13.73 -2.26
CA LEU A 229 -21.57 12.39 -2.20
C LEU A 229 -22.56 12.27 -1.03
N HIS A 230 -22.19 12.73 0.17
CA HIS A 230 -23.05 12.70 1.36
C HIS A 230 -24.33 13.51 1.15
N GLU A 231 -24.22 14.70 0.54
CA GLU A 231 -25.35 15.56 0.19
C GLU A 231 -26.25 14.92 -0.88
N ALA A 232 -25.66 14.35 -1.94
CA ALA A 232 -26.39 13.71 -3.03
C ALA A 232 -27.22 12.52 -2.56
N ILE A 233 -26.68 11.69 -1.65
CA ILE A 233 -27.36 10.52 -1.11
C ILE A 233 -28.20 10.82 0.13
N ARG A 234 -28.16 12.08 0.63
CA ARG A 234 -28.77 12.52 1.89
C ARG A 234 -28.45 11.58 3.05
N ALA A 235 -27.20 11.11 3.13
CA ALA A 235 -26.81 10.15 4.16
C ALA A 235 -26.72 10.82 5.53
N VAL A 236 -27.22 10.11 6.54
CA VAL A 236 -26.99 10.41 7.94
C VAL A 236 -25.85 9.52 8.44
N ARG A 237 -24.95 10.12 9.22
CA ARG A 237 -23.89 9.38 9.91
C ARG A 237 -24.41 8.85 11.23
N GLU A 238 -24.23 7.56 11.45
CA GLU A 238 -24.55 6.88 12.70
C GLU A 238 -23.29 6.22 13.26
N ASP A 239 -22.98 6.48 14.54
CA ASP A 239 -21.85 5.83 15.19
C ASP A 239 -22.15 4.34 15.45
N VAL A 240 -21.14 3.50 15.24
CA VAL A 240 -21.26 2.04 15.35
C VAL A 240 -20.20 1.54 16.32
N PRO A 241 -20.54 0.65 17.28
CA PRO A 241 -19.53 0.00 18.11
C PRO A 241 -18.48 -0.72 17.27
N ALA A 242 -17.22 -0.66 17.67
CA ALA A 242 -16.08 -1.21 16.92
C ALA A 242 -16.26 -2.71 16.56
N THR A 243 -16.87 -3.50 17.44
CA THR A 243 -17.18 -4.92 17.21
C THR A 243 -18.18 -5.11 16.07
N GLY A 244 -19.31 -4.38 16.12
CA GLY A 244 -20.33 -4.42 15.08
C GLY A 244 -19.84 -3.87 13.75
N PHE A 245 -19.03 -2.81 13.80
CA PHE A 245 -18.40 -2.24 12.61
C PHE A 245 -17.51 -3.24 11.88
N ARG A 246 -16.67 -3.97 12.61
CA ARG A 246 -15.81 -5.00 12.03
C ARG A 246 -16.63 -6.06 11.29
N ALA A 247 -17.73 -6.53 11.91
CA ALA A 247 -18.60 -7.52 11.29
C ALA A 247 -19.23 -7.00 9.99
N LEU A 248 -19.67 -5.74 9.95
CA LEU A 248 -20.23 -5.11 8.76
C LEU A 248 -19.21 -5.04 7.60
N VAL A 249 -17.96 -4.68 7.88
CA VAL A 249 -16.94 -4.60 6.83
C VAL A 249 -16.52 -6.00 6.36
N GLU A 250 -16.39 -6.97 7.26
CA GLU A 250 -16.07 -8.35 6.90
C GLU A 250 -17.16 -8.97 6.01
N ASP A 251 -18.44 -8.74 6.32
CA ASP A 251 -19.59 -9.14 5.50
C ASP A 251 -19.59 -8.43 4.13
N ALA A 252 -19.41 -7.11 4.09
CA ALA A 252 -19.33 -6.38 2.82
C ALA A 252 -18.21 -6.88 1.90
N LEU A 253 -17.03 -7.21 2.46
CA LEU A 253 -15.91 -7.80 1.72
C LEU A 253 -16.19 -9.22 1.23
N GLU A 254 -16.91 -10.02 2.01
CA GLU A 254 -17.32 -11.38 1.62
C GLU A 254 -18.32 -11.35 0.47
N ARG A 255 -19.28 -10.41 0.49
CA ARG A 255 -20.22 -10.19 -0.62
C ARG A 255 -19.50 -9.71 -1.88
N SER A 256 -18.51 -8.81 -1.76
CA SER A 256 -17.69 -8.40 -2.91
C SER A 256 -16.92 -9.55 -3.52
N ASP A 257 -16.32 -10.41 -2.69
CA ASP A 257 -15.60 -11.60 -3.16
C ASP A 257 -16.54 -12.56 -3.89
N ALA A 258 -17.71 -12.86 -3.32
CA ALA A 258 -18.70 -13.71 -3.97
C ALA A 258 -19.17 -13.17 -5.33
N HIS A 259 -19.35 -11.85 -5.45
CA HIS A 259 -19.70 -11.18 -6.72
C HIS A 259 -18.58 -11.31 -7.76
N ASP A 260 -17.34 -11.03 -7.36
CA ASP A 260 -16.18 -10.94 -8.26
C ASP A 260 -15.72 -12.30 -8.79
N ARG A 261 -15.93 -13.40 -8.04
CA ARG A 261 -15.62 -14.77 -8.50
C ARG A 261 -16.25 -15.14 -9.83
N HIS A 262 -17.39 -14.53 -10.18
CA HIS A 262 -18.13 -14.79 -11.41
C HIS A 262 -17.92 -13.74 -12.50
N ARG A 263 -17.15 -12.69 -12.23
CA ARG A 263 -16.88 -11.58 -13.15
C ARG A 263 -15.41 -11.17 -13.06
N PRO A 264 -14.50 -11.81 -13.83
CA PRO A 264 -13.10 -11.41 -13.85
C PRO A 264 -12.99 -9.98 -14.42
N THR A 265 -12.86 -9.01 -13.53
CA THR A 265 -12.57 -7.63 -13.93
C THR A 265 -11.14 -7.58 -14.44
N PRO A 266 -10.87 -6.99 -15.63
CA PRO A 266 -9.52 -6.84 -16.13
C PRO A 266 -8.65 -6.10 -15.11
N LEU A 267 -7.36 -6.46 -15.07
CA LEU A 267 -6.30 -5.75 -14.34
C LEU A 267 -6.17 -4.34 -14.93
N ILE A 268 -7.03 -3.42 -14.51
CA ILE A 268 -6.87 -2.00 -14.79
C ILE A 268 -5.94 -1.43 -13.71
N ASP A 269 -5.00 -0.63 -14.16
CA ASP A 269 -4.04 0.10 -13.34
C ASP A 269 -4.70 0.73 -12.10
N PRO A 270 -4.28 0.36 -10.87
CA PRO A 270 -4.89 0.83 -9.62
C PRO A 270 -4.73 2.34 -9.40
N PHE A 271 -3.91 3.01 -10.22
CA PHE A 271 -3.64 4.45 -10.17
C PHE A 271 -4.37 5.26 -11.26
N VAL A 272 -5.18 4.64 -12.12
CA VAL A 272 -6.14 5.40 -12.93
C VAL A 272 -7.26 5.86 -12.01
N PHE A 273 -7.05 7.03 -11.39
CA PHE A 273 -8.15 7.84 -10.92
C PHE A 273 -9.00 8.16 -12.14
N ALA A 274 -10.13 7.47 -12.30
CA ALA A 274 -11.10 7.83 -13.32
C ALA A 274 -11.46 9.30 -13.12
N GLY A 275 -10.92 10.16 -13.99
CA GLY A 275 -11.18 11.59 -13.98
C GLY A 275 -12.66 11.88 -14.22
N ASP A 276 -13.15 12.89 -13.53
CA ASP A 276 -14.31 13.74 -13.82
C ASP A 276 -15.69 13.12 -14.11
N HIS A 277 -15.86 11.81 -13.95
CA HIS A 277 -17.17 11.19 -13.98
C HIS A 277 -17.44 10.53 -12.63
N LEU A 278 -18.12 11.26 -11.74
CA LEU A 278 -18.88 10.64 -10.66
C LEU A 278 -19.78 9.60 -11.32
N PRO A 279 -19.62 8.29 -11.05
CA PRO A 279 -20.54 7.33 -11.61
C PRO A 279 -21.95 7.65 -11.13
N SER A 280 -22.91 7.34 -12.01
CA SER A 280 -24.33 7.12 -11.74
C SER A 280 -24.52 6.31 -10.43
N PRO A 281 -25.73 6.34 -9.82
CA PRO A 281 -25.93 6.01 -8.41
C PRO A 281 -25.37 4.64 -8.09
N ILE A 282 -24.97 4.49 -6.83
CA ILE A 282 -24.30 3.41 -6.08
C ILE A 282 -24.70 1.94 -6.42
N ASP A 283 -25.62 1.72 -7.34
CA ASP A 283 -26.26 0.46 -7.69
C ASP A 283 -25.56 -0.22 -8.89
N ASP A 284 -25.17 -1.49 -8.73
CA ASP A 284 -24.53 -2.37 -9.73
C ASP A 284 -23.16 -1.88 -10.28
N ALA A 285 -22.47 -1.00 -9.56
CA ALA A 285 -21.14 -0.54 -9.95
C ALA A 285 -20.09 -1.65 -9.73
N PRO A 286 -19.17 -1.93 -10.68
CA PRO A 286 -18.11 -2.91 -10.45
C PRO A 286 -17.19 -2.48 -9.29
N VAL A 287 -16.62 -3.45 -8.58
CA VAL A 287 -15.62 -3.18 -7.54
C VAL A 287 -14.43 -2.46 -8.18
N SER A 288 -14.09 -1.27 -7.67
CA SER A 288 -12.98 -0.52 -8.25
C SER A 288 -11.65 -1.30 -8.12
N PRO A 289 -10.74 -1.24 -9.11
CA PRO A 289 -9.41 -1.88 -9.00
C PRO A 289 -8.67 -1.46 -7.73
N LEU A 290 -8.78 -0.16 -7.37
CA LEU A 290 -8.26 0.37 -6.12
C LEU A 290 -8.83 -0.36 -4.89
N THR A 291 -10.14 -0.64 -4.87
CA THR A 291 -10.78 -1.41 -3.79
C THR A 291 -10.08 -2.76 -3.58
N ARG A 292 -9.76 -3.50 -4.65
CA ARG A 292 -9.06 -4.79 -4.53
C ARG A 292 -7.63 -4.64 -4.01
N THR A 293 -6.92 -3.60 -4.42
CA THR A 293 -5.58 -3.28 -3.93
C THR A 293 -5.58 -2.91 -2.45
N VAL A 294 -6.62 -2.21 -1.98
CA VAL A 294 -6.69 -1.76 -0.57
C VAL A 294 -7.38 -2.76 0.34
N THR A 295 -8.04 -3.80 -0.18
CA THR A 295 -8.66 -4.86 0.64
C THR A 295 -7.70 -5.49 1.64
N PRO A 296 -6.46 -5.90 1.27
CA PRO A 296 -5.49 -6.38 2.25
C PRO A 296 -5.16 -5.35 3.33
N LEU A 297 -5.01 -4.07 2.95
CA LEU A 297 -4.75 -2.97 3.88
C LEU A 297 -5.92 -2.78 4.87
N LEU A 298 -7.15 -2.74 4.34
CA LEU A 298 -8.37 -2.64 5.14
C LEU A 298 -8.46 -3.79 6.13
N ARG A 299 -8.23 -5.04 5.68
CA ARG A 299 -8.17 -6.22 6.55
C ARG A 299 -7.08 -6.08 7.61
N ALA A 300 -5.90 -5.59 7.24
CA ALA A 300 -4.79 -5.38 8.17
C ALA A 300 -5.16 -4.40 9.28
N TRP A 301 -5.76 -3.26 8.92
CA TRP A 301 -6.21 -2.23 9.86
C TRP A 301 -7.35 -2.71 10.75
N MET A 302 -8.31 -3.46 10.21
CA MET A 302 -9.39 -4.05 10.98
C MET A 302 -8.94 -5.07 12.02
N ARG A 303 -7.71 -5.63 11.92
CA ARG A 303 -7.19 -6.50 12.99
C ARG A 303 -7.04 -5.77 14.33
N SER A 304 -6.92 -4.44 14.32
CA SER A 304 -6.91 -3.63 15.54
C SER A 304 -8.28 -3.50 16.20
N LEU A 305 -9.37 -3.83 15.49
CA LEU A 305 -10.73 -3.80 16.02
C LEU A 305 -11.04 -5.11 16.77
N PRO A 306 -11.78 -5.03 17.90
CA PRO A 306 -12.23 -6.20 18.63
C PRO A 306 -13.11 -7.09 17.76
N ARG A 307 -13.01 -8.42 17.94
CA ARG A 307 -13.93 -9.38 17.33
C ARG A 307 -15.14 -9.59 18.22
N GLU A 308 -16.33 -9.71 17.63
CA GLU A 308 -17.46 -10.27 18.35
C GLU A 308 -17.16 -11.72 18.70
N VAL A 309 -17.22 -12.03 19.99
CA VAL A 309 -17.28 -13.42 20.44
C VAL A 309 -18.71 -13.87 20.19
N ARG A 310 -18.97 -14.47 19.03
CA ARG A 310 -20.22 -15.20 18.81
C ARG A 310 -20.29 -16.31 19.86
N ARG A 311 -21.06 -16.09 20.92
CA ARG A 311 -21.45 -17.18 21.82
C ARG A 311 -22.35 -18.08 21.00
N LEU A 312 -21.85 -19.24 20.60
CA LEU A 312 -22.68 -20.31 20.06
C LEU A 312 -23.71 -20.64 21.15
N GLN A 313 -24.98 -20.32 20.87
CA GLN A 313 -26.14 -20.78 21.63
C GLN A 313 -26.70 -22.02 20.97
#